data_AF-A0A5J6MKH6-F1
#
_entry.id   AF-A0A5J6MKH6-F1
#
_cell.length_a   1.000
_cell.length_b   1.000
_cell.length_c   1.000
_cell.angle_alpha   90.00
_cell.angle_beta   90.00
_cell.angle_gamma   90.00
#
_symmetry.space_group_name_H-M   'P 1'
#
loop_
_entity.id
_entity.type
_entity.pdbx_description
1 polymer ?
#
loop_
_entity_poly.entity_id
_entity_poly.type
_entity_poly.pdbx_seq_one_letter_code
_entity_poly.pdbx_strand_id
1 'polypeptide(L)'
;MSPGIVHHYFVNKDDLLEATLRTLGGQVREVTRLRLGEATDPRDRLRAIIGSWLAPEQLTPAAVAAWLSFWAQGRKQPRLARVQRAIVCRLDSSLRHELKQLLPTIDAVRVAEGLSTLLEGLWLRAALSPYGLETERAMLIAIDYLELQLNKRREPQPA
;
A
#
# COMPACT_ATOMS: atom_id res chain seq x y z
N MET A 1 -17.31 -17.74 18.60
CA MET A 1 -18.16 -16.58 18.22
C MET A 1 -19.48 -17.11 17.68
N SER A 2 -20.62 -16.60 18.15
CA SER A 2 -21.94 -17.04 17.68
C SER A 2 -22.25 -16.42 16.31
N PRO A 3 -22.74 -17.19 15.32
CA PRO A 3 -23.18 -16.69 14.02
C PRO A 3 -24.22 -15.54 14.10
N GLY A 4 -24.96 -15.43 15.20
CA GLY A 4 -26.03 -14.45 15.37
C GLY A 4 -25.57 -13.01 15.61
N ILE A 5 -24.34 -12.76 16.06
CA ILE A 5 -23.85 -11.40 16.35
C ILE A 5 -23.38 -10.69 15.07
N VAL A 6 -22.81 -11.42 14.11
CA VAL A 6 -22.33 -10.85 12.83
C VAL A 6 -23.50 -10.36 11.98
N HIS A 7 -24.63 -11.08 11.98
CA HIS A 7 -25.85 -10.70 11.26
C HIS A 7 -26.56 -9.46 11.84
N HIS A 8 -26.32 -9.11 13.11
CA HIS A 8 -26.94 -7.93 13.72
C HIS A 8 -26.28 -6.61 13.29
N TYR A 9 -24.98 -6.63 12.96
CA TYR A 9 -24.23 -5.44 12.54
C TYR A 9 -24.09 -5.29 11.02
N PHE A 10 -24.27 -6.36 10.25
CA PHE A 10 -24.12 -6.34 8.80
C PHE A 10 -25.36 -6.93 8.11
N VAL A 11 -26.10 -6.04 7.43
CA VAL A 11 -27.34 -6.38 6.71
C VAL A 11 -27.05 -7.29 5.50
N ASN A 12 -25.87 -7.17 4.89
CA ASN A 12 -25.40 -8.03 3.80
C ASN A 12 -23.88 -8.25 3.86
N LYS A 13 -23.39 -9.25 3.11
CA LYS A 13 -21.97 -9.63 3.01
C LYS A 13 -21.09 -8.47 2.48
N ASP A 14 -21.65 -7.59 1.66
CA ASP A 14 -20.94 -6.46 1.06
C ASP A 14 -20.66 -5.36 2.09
N ASP A 15 -21.58 -5.10 3.02
CA ASP A 15 -21.40 -4.15 4.13
C ASP A 15 -20.31 -4.63 5.10
N LEU A 16 -20.26 -5.94 5.37
CA LEU A 16 -19.18 -6.54 6.17
C LEU A 16 -17.81 -6.39 5.47
N LEU A 17 -17.76 -6.66 4.17
CA LEU A 17 -16.54 -6.51 3.38
C LEU A 17 -16.10 -5.05 3.34
N GLU A 18 -17.02 -4.11 3.09
CA GLU A 18 -16.73 -2.67 3.10
C GLU A 18 -16.17 -2.21 4.46
N ALA A 19 -16.81 -2.59 5.57
CA ALA A 19 -16.36 -2.24 6.91
C ALA A 19 -14.98 -2.83 7.24
N THR A 20 -14.74 -4.07 6.81
CA THR A 20 -13.44 -4.74 6.95
C THR A 20 -12.36 -3.97 6.19
N LEU A 21 -12.63 -3.54 4.96
CA LEU A 21 -11.67 -2.79 4.14
C LEU A 21 -11.38 -1.39 4.68
N ARG A 22 -12.40 -0.71 5.21
CA ARG A 22 -12.21 0.56 5.91
C ARG A 22 -11.32 0.39 7.13
N THR A 23 -11.46 -0.72 7.84
CA THR A 23 -10.63 -1.07 8.99
C THR A 23 -9.19 -1.30 8.54
N LEU A 24 -8.97 -2.14 7.51
CA LEU A 24 -7.63 -2.40 6.96
C LEU A 24 -6.96 -1.13 6.44
N GLY A 25 -7.67 -0.32 5.66
CA GLY A 25 -7.17 0.98 5.21
C GLY A 25 -6.87 1.95 6.37
N GLY A 26 -7.64 1.87 7.46
CA GLY A 26 -7.38 2.58 8.71
C GLY A 26 -6.09 2.13 9.39
N GLN A 27 -5.83 0.82 9.45
CA GLN A 27 -4.62 0.25 10.02
C GLN A 27 -3.37 0.67 9.23
N VAL A 28 -3.39 0.55 7.89
CA VAL A 28 -2.28 0.99 7.04
C VAL A 28 -1.94 2.46 7.32
N ARG A 29 -2.96 3.31 7.43
CA ARG A 29 -2.76 4.73 7.75
C ARG A 29 -2.13 4.95 9.11
N GLU A 30 -2.56 4.22 10.12
CA GLU A 30 -2.05 4.41 11.48
C GLU A 30 -0.59 3.97 11.57
N VAL A 31 -0.25 2.82 11.00
CA VAL A 31 1.14 2.36 10.88
C VAL A 31 1.98 3.39 10.11
N THR A 32 1.45 3.92 9.00
CA THR A 32 2.13 4.98 8.23
C THR A 32 2.35 6.23 9.09
N ARG A 33 1.34 6.68 9.83
CA ARG A 33 1.42 7.87 10.68
C ARG A 33 2.48 7.72 11.76
N LEU A 34 2.52 6.57 12.42
CA LEU A 34 3.51 6.27 13.46
C LEU A 34 4.93 6.29 12.90
N ARG A 35 5.18 5.56 11.81
CA ARG A 35 6.51 5.51 11.18
C ARG A 35 6.96 6.85 10.61
N LEU A 36 6.03 7.65 10.08
CA LEU A 36 6.32 9.01 9.63
C LEU A 36 6.68 9.97 10.78
N GLY A 37 6.28 9.67 12.01
CA GLY A 37 6.66 10.45 13.20
C GLY A 37 8.11 10.23 13.62
N GLU A 38 8.72 9.12 13.21
CA GLU A 38 10.12 8.77 13.48
C GLU A 38 11.06 9.13 12.33
N ALA A 39 10.52 9.36 11.14
CA ALA A 39 11.29 9.64 9.92
C ALA A 39 11.82 11.08 9.91
N THR A 40 13.11 11.24 9.57
CA THR A 40 13.82 12.52 9.70
C THR A 40 13.94 13.30 8.39
N ASP A 41 13.90 12.62 7.26
CA ASP A 41 14.04 13.21 5.92
C ASP A 41 13.06 12.59 4.90
N PRO A 42 12.91 13.17 3.68
CA PRO A 42 11.98 12.65 2.68
C PRO A 42 12.27 11.21 2.24
N ARG A 43 13.53 10.75 2.26
CA ARG A 43 13.89 9.35 1.93
C ARG A 43 13.43 8.41 3.03
N ASP A 44 13.65 8.77 4.29
CA ASP A 44 13.15 8.01 5.44
C ASP A 44 11.63 7.94 5.44
N ARG A 45 10.96 9.03 5.09
CA ARG A 45 9.50 9.09 4.96
C ARG A 45 8.99 8.18 3.84
N LEU A 46 9.69 8.09 2.72
CA LEU A 46 9.39 7.13 1.66
C LEU A 46 9.55 5.68 2.13
N ARG A 47 10.64 5.36 2.85
CA ARG A 47 10.84 4.03 3.45
C ARG A 47 9.76 3.69 4.47
N ALA A 48 9.32 4.66 5.27
CA ALA A 48 8.21 4.50 6.20
C ALA A 48 6.89 4.18 5.49
N ILE A 49 6.56 4.87 4.38
CA ILE A 49 5.38 4.59 3.57
C ILE A 49 5.44 3.18 2.97
N ILE A 50 6.57 2.81 2.35
CA ILE A 50 6.80 1.48 1.78
C ILE A 50 6.61 0.40 2.86
N GLY A 51 7.27 0.55 4.00
CA GLY A 51 7.24 -0.44 5.07
C GLY A 51 5.88 -0.59 5.74
N SER A 52 5.01 0.42 5.64
CA SER A 52 3.64 0.35 6.17
C SER A 52 2.73 -0.54 5.32
N TRP A 53 2.96 -0.60 4.01
CA TRP A 53 2.23 -1.49 3.11
C TRP A 53 2.65 -2.95 3.24
N LEU A 54 3.93 -3.20 3.57
CA LEU A 54 4.47 -4.53 3.83
C LEU A 54 4.46 -4.91 5.31
N ALA A 55 3.72 -4.19 6.15
CA ALA A 55 3.67 -4.46 7.58
C ALA A 55 3.00 -5.82 7.88
N PRO A 56 3.44 -6.57 8.92
CA PRO A 56 2.88 -7.89 9.24
C PRO A 56 1.36 -7.91 9.41
N GLU A 57 0.77 -6.82 9.91
CA GLU A 57 -0.67 -6.65 10.09
C GLU A 57 -1.43 -6.75 8.76
N GLN A 58 -0.80 -6.35 7.66
CA GLN A 58 -1.36 -6.43 6.30
C GLN A 58 -1.20 -7.81 5.67
N LEU A 59 -0.32 -8.66 6.22
CA LEU A 59 0.01 -9.98 5.68
C LEU A 59 -0.58 -11.12 6.52
N THR A 60 -1.43 -10.81 7.50
CA THR A 60 -2.18 -11.84 8.24
C THR A 60 -3.14 -12.58 7.29
N PRO A 61 -3.42 -13.88 7.51
CA PRO A 61 -4.35 -14.63 6.65
C PRO A 61 -5.71 -13.96 6.49
N ALA A 62 -6.23 -13.34 7.56
CA ALA A 62 -7.49 -12.61 7.53
C ALA A 62 -7.42 -11.33 6.69
N ALA A 63 -6.36 -10.52 6.84
CA ALA A 63 -6.15 -9.32 6.05
C ALA A 63 -5.98 -9.66 4.56
N VAL A 64 -5.16 -10.67 4.25
CA VAL A 64 -4.94 -11.14 2.88
C VAL A 64 -6.24 -11.61 2.24
N ALA A 65 -7.02 -12.45 2.93
CA ALA A 65 -8.30 -12.92 2.42
C ALA A 65 -9.28 -11.77 2.14
N ALA A 66 -9.32 -10.75 3.00
CA ALA A 66 -10.16 -9.58 2.81
C ALA A 66 -9.73 -8.72 1.60
N TRP A 67 -8.42 -8.46 1.46
CA TRP A 67 -7.87 -7.74 0.30
C TRP A 67 -8.14 -8.45 -1.03
N LEU A 68 -7.93 -9.77 -1.08
CA LEU A 68 -8.20 -10.57 -2.28
C LEU A 68 -9.70 -10.64 -2.60
N SER A 69 -10.54 -10.85 -1.59
CA SER A 69 -12.00 -10.85 -1.74
C SER A 69 -12.48 -9.51 -2.29
N PHE A 70 -11.85 -8.43 -1.86
CA PHE A 70 -12.14 -7.10 -2.34
C PHE A 70 -11.75 -6.87 -3.79
N TRP A 71 -10.52 -7.18 -4.20
CA TRP A 71 -10.10 -6.99 -5.59
C TRP A 71 -10.93 -7.84 -6.57
N ALA A 72 -11.37 -9.03 -6.14
CA ALA A 72 -12.27 -9.87 -6.93
C ALA A 72 -13.68 -9.24 -7.13
N GLN A 73 -14.14 -8.42 -6.17
CA GLN A 73 -15.51 -7.88 -6.14
C GLN A 73 -15.59 -6.39 -6.51
N GLY A 74 -14.52 -5.63 -6.32
CA GLY A 74 -14.50 -4.16 -6.39
C GLY A 74 -14.96 -3.61 -7.73
N ARG A 75 -14.65 -4.28 -8.85
CA ARG A 75 -15.11 -3.87 -10.19
C ARG A 75 -16.62 -3.92 -10.37
N LYS A 76 -17.31 -4.78 -9.64
CA LYS A 76 -18.77 -4.99 -9.76
C LYS A 76 -19.57 -4.16 -8.77
N GLN A 77 -18.92 -3.59 -7.76
CA GLN A 77 -19.58 -2.92 -6.64
C GLN A 77 -19.06 -1.48 -6.47
N PRO A 78 -19.84 -0.45 -6.85
CA PRO A 78 -19.40 0.95 -6.79
C PRO A 78 -18.95 1.43 -5.40
N ARG A 79 -19.59 0.93 -4.33
CA ARG A 79 -19.21 1.27 -2.95
C ARG A 79 -17.81 0.77 -2.60
N LEU A 80 -17.50 -0.48 -2.96
CA LEU A 80 -16.18 -1.08 -2.80
C LEU A 80 -15.13 -0.36 -3.66
N ALA A 81 -15.44 -0.08 -4.94
CA ALA A 81 -14.55 0.68 -5.82
C ALA A 81 -14.16 2.05 -5.24
N ARG A 82 -15.09 2.74 -4.57
CA ARG A 82 -14.82 4.03 -3.89
C ARG A 82 -13.83 3.88 -2.75
N VAL A 83 -13.95 2.82 -1.94
CA VAL A 83 -12.97 2.52 -0.87
C VAL A 83 -11.60 2.21 -1.48
N GLN A 84 -11.56 1.44 -2.58
CA GLN A 84 -10.32 1.05 -3.25
C GLN A 84 -9.57 2.29 -3.71
N ARG A 85 -10.28 3.16 -4.42
CA ARG A 85 -9.75 4.40 -4.95
C ARG A 85 -9.19 5.27 -3.83
N ALA A 86 -9.90 5.37 -2.70
CA ALA A 86 -9.43 6.17 -1.57
C ALA A 86 -8.11 5.65 -0.97
N ILE A 87 -7.89 4.33 -0.97
CA ILE A 87 -6.67 3.72 -0.43
C ILE A 87 -5.51 3.88 -1.42
N VAL A 88 -5.72 3.53 -2.69
CA VAL A 88 -4.70 3.66 -3.75
C VAL A 88 -4.29 5.13 -3.94
N CYS A 89 -5.25 6.05 -4.07
CA CYS A 89 -4.94 7.47 -4.22
C CYS A 89 -4.16 8.03 -3.03
N ARG A 90 -4.33 7.48 -1.83
CA ARG A 90 -3.60 7.93 -0.64
C ARG A 90 -2.15 7.46 -0.66
N LEU A 91 -1.89 6.19 -1.01
CA LEU A 91 -0.52 5.72 -1.24
C LEU A 91 0.19 6.60 -2.26
N ASP A 92 -0.44 6.76 -3.43
CA ASP A 92 0.09 7.57 -4.52
C ASP A 92 0.38 9.01 -4.09
N SER A 93 -0.56 9.65 -3.39
CA SER A 93 -0.40 11.04 -2.97
C SER A 93 0.72 11.19 -1.94
N SER A 94 0.85 10.25 -1.00
CA SER A 94 1.93 10.24 -0.02
C SER A 94 3.29 10.05 -0.69
N LEU A 95 3.41 9.11 -1.62
CA LEU A 95 4.66 8.91 -2.37
C LEU A 95 5.03 10.14 -3.19
N ARG A 96 4.07 10.70 -3.94
CA ARG A 96 4.29 11.92 -4.74
C ARG A 96 4.72 13.10 -3.87
N HIS A 97 4.14 13.25 -2.69
CA HIS A 97 4.47 14.35 -1.78
C HIS A 97 5.95 14.32 -1.36
N GLU A 98 6.44 13.15 -0.95
CA GLU A 98 7.85 13.01 -0.55
C GLU A 98 8.79 13.04 -1.77
N LEU A 99 8.43 12.38 -2.88
CA LEU A 99 9.25 12.36 -4.10
C LEU A 99 9.43 13.76 -4.72
N LYS A 100 8.44 14.66 -4.62
CA LYS A 100 8.56 16.04 -5.11
C LYS A 100 9.61 16.88 -4.39
N GLN A 101 10.04 16.45 -3.20
CA GLN A 101 11.12 17.10 -2.47
C GLN A 101 12.50 16.62 -2.94
N LEU A 102 12.54 15.50 -3.68
CA LEU A 102 13.77 14.87 -4.14
C LEU A 102 13.93 14.90 -5.66
N LEU A 103 12.84 15.10 -6.41
CA LEU A 103 12.77 14.98 -7.86
C LEU A 103 11.92 16.11 -8.48
N PRO A 104 12.17 16.46 -9.75
CA PRO A 104 11.25 17.28 -10.54
C PRO A 104 9.83 16.68 -10.55
N THR A 105 8.81 17.54 -10.60
CA THR A 105 7.41 17.11 -10.47
C THR A 105 7.00 16.00 -11.44
N ILE A 106 7.44 16.07 -12.70
CA ILE A 106 7.11 15.06 -13.72
C ILE A 106 7.68 13.67 -13.36
N ASP A 107 8.90 13.63 -12.83
CA ASP A 107 9.51 12.38 -12.38
C ASP A 107 8.90 11.88 -11.09
N ALA A 108 8.62 12.77 -10.13
CA ALA A 108 7.99 12.39 -8.88
C ALA A 108 6.66 11.69 -9.13
N VAL A 109 5.88 12.17 -10.11
CA VAL A 109 4.63 11.51 -10.54
C VAL A 109 4.90 10.12 -11.13
N ARG A 110 5.82 10.02 -12.10
CA ARG A 110 6.16 8.75 -12.77
C ARG A 110 6.74 7.71 -11.80
N VAL A 111 7.63 8.13 -10.92
CA VAL A 111 8.28 7.27 -9.92
C VAL A 111 7.29 6.84 -8.86
N ALA A 112 6.37 7.72 -8.42
CA ALA A 112 5.32 7.34 -7.49
C ALA A 112 4.41 6.25 -8.07
N GLU A 113 3.98 6.40 -9.33
CA GLU A 113 3.15 5.41 -10.03
C GLU A 113 3.88 4.07 -10.21
N GLY A 114 5.16 4.11 -10.60
CA GLY A 114 5.98 2.91 -10.72
C GLY A 114 6.19 2.20 -9.38
N LEU A 115 6.46 2.96 -8.32
CA LEU A 115 6.66 2.42 -6.98
C LEU A 115 5.36 1.87 -6.39
N SER A 116 4.22 2.56 -6.50
CA SER A 116 2.95 2.03 -5.99
C SER A 116 2.52 0.75 -6.71
N THR A 117 2.69 0.71 -8.05
CA THR A 117 2.44 -0.50 -8.85
C THR A 117 3.35 -1.66 -8.42
N LEU A 118 4.64 -1.38 -8.18
CA LEU A 118 5.58 -2.38 -7.70
C LEU A 118 5.18 -2.90 -6.30
N LEU A 119 4.79 -2.01 -5.39
CA LEU A 119 4.37 -2.38 -4.03
C LEU A 119 3.16 -3.32 -4.04
N GLU A 120 2.15 -3.04 -4.87
CA GLU A 120 0.98 -3.93 -5.01
C GLU A 120 1.40 -5.33 -5.45
N GLY A 121 2.30 -5.43 -6.44
CA GLY A 121 2.81 -6.73 -6.93
C GLY A 121 3.67 -7.46 -5.89
N LEU A 122 4.53 -6.75 -5.16
CA LEU A 122 5.37 -7.31 -4.10
C LEU A 122 4.52 -7.80 -2.93
N TRP A 123 3.56 -6.99 -2.49
CA TRP A 123 2.61 -7.38 -1.44
C TRP A 123 1.83 -8.63 -1.86
N LEU A 124 1.33 -8.69 -3.10
CA LEU A 124 0.57 -9.84 -3.59
C LEU A 124 1.41 -11.13 -3.57
N ARG A 125 2.68 -11.03 -3.98
CA ARG A 125 3.62 -12.17 -3.95
C ARG A 125 3.99 -12.61 -2.55
N ALA A 126 4.10 -11.67 -1.60
CA ALA A 126 4.32 -11.97 -0.20
C ALA A 126 3.07 -12.61 0.43
N ALA A 127 1.89 -12.08 0.11
CA ALA A 127 0.60 -12.52 0.66
C ALA A 127 0.16 -13.92 0.20
N LEU A 128 0.46 -14.30 -1.04
CA LEU A 128 -0.10 -15.52 -1.65
C LEU A 128 0.72 -16.79 -1.47
N SER A 129 1.87 -16.75 -0.81
CA SER A 129 2.82 -17.83 -0.99
C SER A 129 3.06 -18.73 0.22
N PRO A 130 3.13 -20.06 0.00
CA PRO A 130 3.76 -21.00 0.94
C PRO A 130 5.31 -21.03 0.84
N TYR A 131 5.91 -20.47 -0.23
CA TYR A 131 7.36 -20.37 -0.50
C TYR A 131 7.71 -18.99 -1.10
N GLY A 132 7.17 -17.94 -0.50
CA GLY A 132 7.00 -16.63 -1.13
C GLY A 132 8.19 -15.75 -1.24
N LEU A 133 7.92 -14.56 -1.77
CA LEU A 133 8.77 -13.44 -1.50
C LEU A 133 8.61 -13.07 -0.02
N GLU A 134 9.63 -13.33 0.78
CA GLU A 134 9.69 -12.87 2.17
C GLU A 134 9.50 -11.35 2.23
N THR A 135 8.80 -10.88 3.26
CA THR A 135 8.47 -9.46 3.46
C THR A 135 9.72 -8.58 3.46
N GLU A 136 10.79 -9.05 4.10
CA GLU A 136 12.08 -8.40 4.13
C GLU A 136 12.65 -8.26 2.71
N ARG A 137 12.56 -9.30 1.91
CA ARG A 137 13.04 -9.27 0.52
C ARG A 137 12.16 -8.40 -0.37
N ALA A 138 10.85 -8.38 -0.16
CA ALA A 138 9.94 -7.44 -0.81
C ALA A 138 10.32 -5.98 -0.48
N MET A 139 10.62 -5.72 0.81
CA MET A 139 11.05 -4.40 1.27
C MET A 139 12.34 -3.97 0.58
N LEU A 140 13.34 -4.85 0.53
CA LEU A 140 14.60 -4.58 -0.16
C LEU A 140 14.39 -4.25 -1.64
N ILE A 141 13.60 -5.03 -2.36
CA ILE A 141 13.31 -4.77 -3.78
C ILE A 141 12.66 -3.40 -3.99
N ALA A 142 11.71 -3.02 -3.12
CA ALA A 142 11.06 -1.72 -3.21
C ALA A 142 12.01 -0.56 -2.92
N ILE A 143 12.88 -0.70 -1.91
CA ILE A 143 13.91 0.30 -1.58
C ILE A 143 14.94 0.41 -2.70
N ASP A 144 15.43 -0.70 -3.24
CA ASP A 144 16.42 -0.71 -4.32
C ASP A 144 15.86 -0.02 -5.57
N TYR A 145 14.60 -0.29 -5.91
CA TYR A 145 13.91 0.43 -6.98
C TYR A 145 13.85 1.93 -6.70
N LEU A 146 13.47 2.34 -5.49
CA LEU A 146 13.43 3.75 -5.10
C LEU A 146 14.80 4.41 -5.26
N GLU A 147 15.86 3.83 -4.69
CA GLU A 147 17.21 4.38 -4.76
C GLU A 147 17.72 4.44 -6.20
N LEU A 148 17.41 3.43 -7.03
CA LEU A 148 17.74 3.45 -8.46
C LEU A 148 17.09 4.66 -9.17
N GLN A 149 15.83 4.96 -8.88
CA GLN A 149 15.15 6.12 -9.48
C GLN A 149 15.72 7.45 -8.98
N LEU A 150 16.10 7.53 -7.70
CA LEU A 150 16.73 8.73 -7.13
C LEU A 150 18.14 8.96 -7.70
N ASN A 151 18.89 7.88 -7.99
CA ASN A 151 20.28 7.96 -8.46
C ASN A 151 20.41 8.16 -9.97
N LYS A 152 19.47 7.66 -10.80
CA LYS A 152 19.44 7.88 -12.27
C LYS A 152 19.48 9.35 -12.69
N ARG A 153 19.21 10.28 -11.78
CA ARG A 153 19.22 11.74 -12.01
C ARG A 153 20.48 12.44 -11.46
N ARG A 154 21.34 11.75 -10.71
CA ARG A 154 22.67 12.30 -10.35
C ARG A 154 23.62 12.30 -11.54
N GLU A 155 23.42 11.42 -12.51
CA GLU A 155 24.12 11.47 -13.78
C GLU A 155 23.49 12.58 -14.64
N PRO A 156 24.27 13.59 -15.07
CA PRO A 156 23.74 14.62 -15.96
C PRO A 156 23.24 13.96 -17.24
N GLN A 157 22.01 14.30 -17.62
CA GLN A 157 21.45 13.92 -18.92
C GLN A 157 22.42 14.43 -20.00
N PRO A 158 22.97 13.58 -20.89
CA PRO A 158 23.75 14.09 -22.02
C PRO A 158 22.83 14.99 -22.86
N ALA A 159 23.35 16.18 -23.18
CA ALA A 159 22.68 17.23 -23.94
C ALA A 159 22.22 16.75 -25.33
#